data_AF-E9I8I9-F1
#
_entry.id   AF-E9I8I9-F1
#
_cell.length_a   1.000
_cell.length_b   1.000
_cell.length_c   1.000
_cell.angle_alpha   90.00
_cell.angle_beta   90.00
_cell.angle_gamma   90.00
#
_symmetry.space_group_name_H-M   'P 1'
#
loop_
_entity.id
_entity.type
_entity.pdbx_description
1 polymer ?
#
loop_
_entity_poly.entity_id
_entity_poly.type
_entity_poly.pdbx_seq_one_letter_code
_entity_poly.pdbx_strand_id
1 'polypeptide(L)' 'FISADKAVGHLGFRAVWTEVGTNEDCENQFLCSKSKYCIDESLRCNNIDNCGPDDSSDEENLRNDSKTQ' A
#
# COMPACT_ATOMS: atom_id res chain seq x y z
N PHE A 1 19.29 31.80 3.09
CA PHE A 1 18.12 31.22 3.76
C PHE A 1 17.17 30.73 2.69
N ILE A 2 17.02 29.42 2.55
CA ILE A 2 16.04 28.85 1.61
C ILE A 2 14.70 28.87 2.36
N SER A 3 13.90 29.90 2.10
CA SER A 3 12.51 29.96 2.56
C SER A 3 11.73 29.01 1.66
N ALA A 4 11.17 27.94 2.23
CA ALA A 4 10.20 27.14 1.51
C ALA A 4 8.96 28.02 1.33
N ASP A 5 8.67 28.43 0.10
CA ASP A 5 7.35 28.91 -0.29
C ASP A 5 6.35 27.81 0.11
N LYS A 6 5.67 28.04 1.24
CA LYS A 6 4.56 27.18 1.65
C LYS A 6 3.59 27.16 0.48
N ALA A 7 3.14 25.97 0.11
CA ALA A 7 2.17 25.71 -0.97
C ALA A 7 0.80 26.36 -0.70
N VAL A 8 0.74 27.69 -0.67
CA VAL A 8 -0.51 28.45 -0.54
C VAL A 8 -1.21 28.44 -1.90
N GLY A 9 -2.24 27.61 -2.03
CA GLY A 9 -3.12 27.53 -3.21
C GLY A 9 -3.19 26.17 -3.91
N HIS A 10 -2.39 25.18 -3.50
CA HIS A 10 -2.46 23.82 -4.04
C HIS A 10 -3.38 22.91 -3.19
N LEU A 11 -3.92 21.85 -3.79
CA LEU A 11 -4.88 20.88 -3.21
C LEU A 11 -4.38 20.10 -1.96
N GLY A 12 -3.24 20.47 -1.37
CA GLY A 12 -2.60 19.76 -0.27
C GLY A 12 -1.79 18.54 -0.72
N PHE A 13 -1.34 17.73 0.25
CA PHE A 13 -0.68 16.46 -0.01
C PHE A 13 -1.45 15.32 0.67
N ARG A 14 -1.49 14.15 0.03
CA ARG A 14 -1.94 12.90 0.64
C ARG A 14 -0.74 11.97 0.72
N ALA A 15 -0.24 11.76 1.93
CA ALA A 15 0.78 10.74 2.19
C ALA A 15 0.08 9.46 2.65
N VAL A 16 0.43 8.34 2.03
CA VAL A 16 -0.02 7.00 2.40
C VAL A 16 1.23 6.16 2.61
N TRP A 17 1.27 5.40 3.69
CA TRP A 17 2.35 4.48 4.00
C TRP A 17 1.75 3.20 4.55
N THR A 18 2.46 2.10 4.32
CA THR A 18 2.06 0.77 4.75
C THR A 18 3.20 0.14 5.50
N GLU A 19 2.88 -0.44 6.66
CA GLU A 19 3.84 -1.22 7.42
C GLU A 19 4.08 -2.54 6.70
N VAL A 20 5.36 -2.89 6.52
CA VAL A 20 5.77 -4.09 5.80
C VAL A 20 6.74 -4.92 6.62
N GLY A 21 6.54 -6.23 6.64
CA GLY A 21 7.55 -7.19 7.06
C GLY A 21 8.49 -7.50 5.89
N THR A 22 9.78 -7.65 6.16
CA THR A 22 10.79 -8.06 5.16
C THR A 22 11.18 -9.52 5.28
N ASN A 23 10.51 -10.28 6.16
CA ASN A 23 10.69 -11.72 6.29
C ASN A 23 9.88 -12.40 5.19
N GLU A 24 10.35 -13.55 4.70
CA GLU A 24 9.59 -14.32 3.70
C GLU A 24 8.52 -15.21 4.36
N ASP A 25 8.61 -15.43 5.67
CA ASP A 25 7.65 -16.15 6.50
C ASP A 25 6.53 -15.23 6.97
N CYS A 26 5.60 -14.89 6.07
CA CYS A 26 4.41 -14.10 6.37
C CYS A 26 3.38 -14.92 7.17
N GLU A 27 3.57 -15.07 8.48
CA GLU A 27 2.60 -15.76 9.34
C GLU A 27 1.28 -14.97 9.42
N ASN A 28 0.22 -15.48 8.80
CA ASN A 28 -1.12 -14.84 8.72
C ASN A 28 -1.12 -13.46 8.02
N GLN A 29 -0.16 -13.23 7.12
CA GLN A 29 0.00 -12.00 6.35
C GLN A 29 0.05 -12.30 4.85
N PHE A 30 -0.18 -11.27 4.03
CA PHE A 30 -0.07 -11.37 2.59
C PHE A 30 1.38 -11.19 2.15
N LEU A 31 1.93 -12.16 1.42
CA LEU A 31 3.23 -12.03 0.78
C LEU A 31 3.08 -11.42 -0.63
N CYS A 32 3.63 -10.24 -0.82
CA CYS A 32 3.70 -9.55 -2.10
C CYS A 32 4.53 -10.35 -3.12
N SER A 33 4.07 -10.43 -4.37
CA SER A 33 4.64 -11.37 -5.35
C SER A 33 6.04 -10.96 -5.81
N LYS A 34 6.29 -9.66 -6.03
CA LYS A 34 7.54 -9.13 -6.58
C LYS A 34 8.45 -8.58 -5.48
N SER A 35 7.93 -7.73 -4.61
CA SER A 35 8.68 -7.06 -3.54
C SER A 35 9.03 -8.01 -2.39
N LYS A 36 8.31 -9.14 -2.25
CA LYS A 36 8.45 -10.10 -1.15
C LYS A 36 8.22 -9.51 0.24
N TYR A 37 7.42 -8.45 0.31
CA TYR A 37 7.00 -7.86 1.57
C TYR A 37 5.79 -8.62 2.15
N CYS A 38 5.75 -8.72 3.47
CA CYS A 38 4.55 -9.12 4.19
C CYS A 38 3.73 -7.89 4.54
N ILE A 39 2.48 -7.85 4.10
CA ILE A 39 1.52 -6.83 4.53
C ILE A 39 0.36 -7.50 5.24
N ASP A 40 -0.39 -6.73 6.02
CA ASP A 40 -1.61 -7.25 6.66
C ASP A 40 -2.65 -7.67 5.61
N GLU A 41 -3.30 -8.82 5.82
CA GLU A 41 -4.32 -9.35 4.89
C GLU A 41 -5.50 -8.38 4.69
N SER A 42 -5.81 -7.51 5.67
CA SER A 42 -6.87 -6.50 5.54
C SER A 42 -6.55 -5.36 4.58
N LEU A 43 -5.28 -5.22 4.19
CA LEU A 43 -4.83 -4.20 3.25
C LEU A 43 -4.99 -4.65 1.81
N ARG A 44 -5.33 -5.92 1.56
CA ARG A 44 -5.64 -6.40 0.22
C ARG A 44 -6.94 -5.79 -0.30
N CYS A 45 -6.97 -5.51 -1.59
CA CYS A 45 -8.16 -5.05 -2.31
C CYS A 45 -8.73 -3.73 -1.76
N ASN A 46 -7.88 -2.81 -1.29
CA ASN A 46 -8.29 -1.56 -0.65
C ASN A 46 -8.07 -0.31 -1.53
N ASN A 47 -7.73 -0.48 -2.81
CA ASN A 47 -7.37 0.56 -3.79
C ASN A 47 -6.13 1.38 -3.41
N ILE A 48 -5.21 0.79 -2.65
CA ILE A 48 -3.92 1.37 -2.31
C ILE A 48 -2.88 0.32 -2.62
N ASP A 49 -1.86 0.65 -3.41
CA ASP A 49 -0.74 -0.27 -3.67
C ASP A 49 0.14 -0.36 -2.41
N ASN A 50 -0.11 -1.38 -1.58
CA ASN A 50 0.59 -1.55 -0.31
C ASN A 50 1.87 -2.37 -0.45
N CYS A 51 1.97 -3.15 -1.53
CA CYS A 51 3.14 -3.99 -1.82
C CYS A 51 4.35 -3.22 -2.38
N GLY A 52 4.20 -1.91 -2.61
CA GLY A 52 5.26 -1.00 -3.04
C GLY A 52 5.07 -0.44 -4.46
N PRO A 53 5.98 0.45 -4.92
CA PRO A 53 5.77 1.22 -6.15
C PRO A 53 5.74 0.41 -7.45
N ASP A 54 6.32 -0.79 -7.49
CA ASP A 54 6.36 -1.67 -8.66
C ASP A 54 5.62 -3.01 -8.43
N ASP A 55 4.93 -3.13 -7.30
CA ASP A 55 4.22 -4.33 -6.89
C ASP A 55 2.81 -3.96 -6.39
N SER A 56 1.83 -4.22 -7.24
CA SER A 56 0.39 -4.08 -6.96
C SER A 56 -0.28 -5.43 -6.70
N SER A 57 0.49 -6.45 -6.28
CA SER A 57 -0.01 -7.81 -6.09
C SER A 57 -1.18 -7.91 -5.11
N ASP A 58 -1.24 -7.01 -4.12
CA ASP A 58 -2.33 -6.92 -3.15
C ASP A 58 -3.65 -6.44 -3.76
N GLU A 59 -3.59 -5.80 -4.93
CA GLU A 59 -4.71 -5.24 -5.68
C GLU A 59 -4.98 -5.97 -7.01
N GLU A 60 -4.14 -6.92 -7.45
CA GLU A 60 -4.33 -7.62 -8.74
C GLU A 60 -5.30 -8.81 -8.64
N ASN A 61 -5.37 -9.48 -7.48
CA ASN A 61 -6.22 -10.66 -7.30
C ASN A 61 -7.55 -10.31 -6.63
N LEU A 62 -8.24 -9.30 -7.18
CA LEU A 62 -9.61 -8.91 -6.81
C LEU A 62 -10.60 -10.01 -7.27
N ARG A 63 -10.47 -11.24 -6.77
CA ARG A 63 -11.49 -12.28 -6.96
C ARG A 63 -12.71 -11.94 -6.11
N ASN A 64 -13.47 -10.94 -6.55
CA ASN A 64 -14.81 -10.64 -6.07
C ASN A 64 -14.97 -10.47 -4.55
N ASP A 65 -13.93 -10.01 -3.83
CA ASP A 65 -14.10 -9.41 -2.50
C ASP A 65 -14.60 -7.95 -2.63
N SER A 66 -15.47 -7.70 -3.63
CA SER A 66 -16.51 -6.70 -3.48
C SER A 66 -17.21 -7.05 -2.17
N LYS A 67 -16.79 -6.36 -1.10
CA LYS A 67 -17.53 -6.28 0.15
C LYS A 67 -19.00 -6.17 -0.25
N THR A 68 -19.74 -7.26 -0.04
CA THR A 68 -21.17 -7.16 0.12
C THR A 68 -21.33 -6.38 1.42
N GLN A 69 -21.50 -5.07 1.30
CA GLN A 69 -22.10 -4.24 2.32
C GLN A 69 -22.98 -3.20 1.66
#